data_AF-A0A7C8UYD2-F1
#
_entry.id   AF-A0A7C8UYD2-F1
#
_cell.length_a   1.000
_cell.length_b   1.000
_cell.length_c   1.000
_cell.angle_alpha   90.00
_cell.angle_beta   90.00
_cell.angle_gamma   90.00
#
_symmetry.space_group_name_H-M   'P 1'
#
loop_
_entity.id
_entity.type
_entity.pdbx_description
1 polymer ?
#
loop_
_entity_poly.entity_id
_entity_poly.type
_entity_poly.pdbx_seq_one_letter_code
_entity_poly.pdbx_strand_id
1 'polypeptide(L)'
;MSWSVAAAGPPIIPKPSRDSKSGEQFGPDFIHKQFKIPYYEQMTGNWERIKFKAVILVLKRLCEPAVKAESLVPYCRLEMQDEEVIARIYNTFQSAIKSDRELPQEFRRVLEDLMTSTEGDKWLFFWIVAQIRDKWKRRRSKADMTYGEGAAGQHVPTNGRRAFDITDLLNPE
;
A
#
# COMPACT_ATOMS: atom_id res chain seq x y z
N MET A 1 -25.74 21.03 23.72
CA MET A 1 -26.06 19.59 23.57
C MET A 1 -24.82 18.89 23.06
N SER A 2 -24.08 18.24 23.95
CA SER A 2 -22.84 17.54 23.63
C SER A 2 -23.21 16.14 23.15
N TRP A 3 -23.09 15.89 21.84
CA TRP A 3 -23.16 14.53 21.32
C TRP A 3 -21.78 13.91 21.56
N SER A 4 -21.67 13.14 22.65
CA SER A 4 -20.59 12.17 22.81
C SER A 4 -20.77 11.09 21.74
N VAL A 5 -20.19 11.32 20.56
CA VAL A 5 -19.95 10.25 19.61
C VAL A 5 -18.87 9.40 20.25
N ALA A 6 -19.27 8.26 20.83
CA ALA A 6 -18.32 7.20 21.16
C ALA A 6 -17.41 7.03 19.94
N ALA A 7 -16.09 7.05 20.14
CA ALA A 7 -15.11 6.95 19.06
C ALA A 7 -15.31 5.61 18.33
N ALA A 8 -16.21 5.60 17.36
CA ALA A 8 -16.41 4.48 16.47
C ALA A 8 -15.10 4.35 15.68
N GLY A 9 -14.52 3.16 15.75
CA GLY A 9 -13.33 2.84 14.96
C GLY A 9 -13.59 3.05 13.46
N PRO A 10 -12.54 2.96 12.63
CA PRO A 10 -12.66 3.13 11.20
C PRO A 10 -13.73 2.18 10.63
N PRO A 11 -14.64 2.66 9.77
CA PRO A 11 -15.71 1.83 9.22
C PRO A 11 -15.14 0.77 8.28
N ILE A 12 -15.83 -0.37 8.20
CA ILE A 12 -15.46 -1.44 7.27
C ILE A 12 -15.82 -1.03 5.84
N ILE A 13 -14.84 -1.12 4.94
CA ILE A 13 -14.96 -0.85 3.51
C ILE A 13 -14.78 -2.18 2.77
N PRO A 14 -15.84 -2.73 2.16
CA PRO A 14 -15.75 -4.01 1.47
C PRO A 14 -14.86 -3.89 0.23
N LYS A 15 -14.33 -5.03 -0.23
CA LYS A 15 -13.61 -5.08 -1.51
C LYS A 15 -14.46 -4.48 -2.63
N PRO A 16 -13.97 -3.47 -3.34
CA PRO A 16 -14.74 -2.85 -4.41
C PRO A 16 -14.97 -3.85 -5.54
N SER A 17 -16.23 -3.95 -5.97
CA SER A 17 -16.61 -4.74 -7.14
C SER A 17 -16.04 -4.10 -8.39
N ARG A 18 -15.37 -4.89 -9.22
CA ARG A 18 -14.99 -4.44 -10.56
C ARG A 18 -16.23 -4.53 -11.42
N ASP A 19 -16.92 -3.41 -11.60
CA ASP A 19 -17.86 -3.31 -12.70
C ASP A 19 -17.05 -3.28 -13.99
N SER A 20 -17.04 -4.40 -14.73
CA SER A 20 -16.30 -4.54 -15.98
C SER A 20 -16.69 -3.50 -17.04
N LYS A 21 -17.83 -2.83 -16.83
CA LYS A 21 -18.36 -1.77 -17.69
C LYS A 21 -17.81 -0.37 -17.41
N SER A 22 -17.29 -0.10 -16.21
CA SER A 22 -16.85 1.26 -15.84
C SER A 22 -15.52 1.65 -16.48
N GLY A 23 -14.75 0.67 -16.96
CA GLY A 23 -13.41 0.89 -17.53
C GLY A 23 -12.37 1.40 -16.52
N GLU A 24 -12.74 1.62 -15.25
CA GLU A 24 -11.82 2.12 -14.24
C GLU A 24 -10.80 1.04 -13.87
N GLN A 25 -9.52 1.36 -14.09
CA GLN A 25 -8.43 0.48 -13.72
C GLN A 25 -8.26 0.46 -12.19
N PHE A 26 -8.14 -0.73 -11.62
CA PHE A 26 -7.86 -0.92 -10.21
C PHE A 26 -6.44 -0.42 -9.86
N GLY A 27 -6.34 0.85 -9.52
CA GLY A 27 -5.10 1.57 -9.22
C GLY A 27 -5.27 2.55 -8.05
N PRO A 28 -4.23 3.34 -7.72
CA PRO A 28 -4.26 4.24 -6.57
C PRO A 28 -5.47 5.17 -6.54
N ASP A 29 -5.83 5.77 -7.67
CA ASP A 29 -6.93 6.75 -7.74
C ASP A 29 -8.30 6.06 -7.55
N PHE A 30 -8.48 4.85 -8.09
CA PHE A 30 -9.68 4.04 -7.86
C PHE A 30 -9.83 3.65 -6.38
N ILE A 31 -8.74 3.24 -5.75
CA ILE A 31 -8.71 2.86 -4.34
C ILE A 31 -8.98 4.09 -3.46
N HIS A 32 -8.36 5.24 -3.77
CA HIS A 32 -8.55 6.50 -3.04
C HIS A 32 -10.03 6.89 -2.94
N LYS A 33 -10.79 6.70 -4.03
CA LYS A 33 -12.25 6.94 -4.06
C LYS A 33 -13.04 6.04 -3.11
N GLN A 34 -12.60 4.80 -2.87
CA GLN A 34 -13.31 3.88 -1.96
C GLN A 34 -13.26 4.36 -0.49
N PHE A 35 -12.23 5.14 -0.16
CA PHE A 35 -12.04 5.71 1.17
C PHE A 35 -12.58 7.16 1.27
N LYS A 36 -13.20 7.69 0.21
CA LYS A 36 -13.87 9.00 0.23
C LYS A 36 -15.21 8.90 0.96
N ILE A 37 -15.12 8.77 2.28
CA ILE A 37 -16.26 8.66 3.21
C ILE A 37 -16.09 9.65 4.37
N PRO A 38 -17.18 10.02 5.09
CA PRO A 38 -17.12 11.06 6.11
C PRO A 38 -16.05 10.84 7.19
N TYR A 39 -15.77 9.59 7.54
CA TYR A 39 -14.76 9.24 8.54
C TYR A 39 -13.35 9.76 8.16
N TYR A 40 -12.87 9.47 6.95
CA TYR A 40 -11.53 9.87 6.53
C TYR A 40 -11.44 11.37 6.26
N GLU A 41 -12.52 12.01 5.81
CA GLU A 41 -12.59 13.46 5.68
C GLU A 41 -12.46 14.13 7.06
N GLN A 42 -13.18 13.63 8.08
CA GLN A 42 -13.09 14.13 9.44
C GLN A 42 -11.71 13.91 10.07
N MET A 43 -11.10 12.74 9.83
CA MET A 43 -9.80 12.37 10.38
C MET A 43 -8.64 13.18 9.77
N THR A 44 -8.75 13.52 8.50
CA THR A 44 -7.64 14.15 7.75
C THR A 44 -7.87 15.63 7.49
N GLY A 45 -9.06 16.15 7.77
CA GLY A 45 -9.49 17.51 7.48
C GLY A 45 -9.72 17.80 6.00
N ASN A 46 -9.05 17.07 5.10
CA ASN A 46 -9.23 17.12 3.66
C ASN A 46 -8.70 15.84 2.98
N TRP A 47 -9.56 14.83 2.79
CA TRP A 47 -9.16 13.56 2.21
C TRP A 47 -8.69 13.68 0.76
N GLU A 48 -9.24 14.65 0.02
CA GLU A 48 -8.92 14.87 -1.39
C GLU A 48 -7.49 15.40 -1.59
N ARG A 49 -6.96 16.15 -0.62
CA ARG A 49 -5.57 16.64 -0.65
C ARG A 49 -4.54 15.55 -0.38
N ILE A 50 -4.93 14.41 0.19
CA ILE A 50 -4.01 13.30 0.44
C ILE A 50 -3.58 12.71 -0.90
N LYS A 51 -2.28 12.76 -1.15
CA LYS A 51 -1.66 12.10 -2.31
C LYS A 51 -1.66 10.59 -2.10
N PHE A 52 -2.74 9.92 -2.46
CA PHE A 52 -2.90 8.49 -2.17
C PHE A 52 -1.82 7.61 -2.82
N LYS A 53 -1.22 8.04 -3.94
CA LYS A 53 -0.03 7.39 -4.52
C LYS A 53 1.14 7.30 -3.52
N ALA A 54 1.34 8.33 -2.71
CA ALA A 54 2.34 8.34 -1.64
C ALA A 54 1.99 7.37 -0.50
N VAL A 55 0.72 7.35 -0.08
CA VAL A 55 0.21 6.38 0.90
C VAL A 55 0.55 4.96 0.45
N ILE A 56 0.26 4.63 -0.82
CA ILE A 56 0.58 3.33 -1.39
C ILE A 56 2.10 3.06 -1.42
N LEU A 57 2.94 4.06 -1.69
CA LEU A 57 4.40 3.89 -1.65
C LEU A 57 4.90 3.54 -0.25
N VAL A 58 4.37 4.20 0.78
CA VAL A 58 4.71 3.92 2.19
C VAL A 58 4.22 2.54 2.60
N LEU A 59 2.97 2.18 2.30
CA LEU A 59 2.44 0.83 2.57
C LEU A 59 3.30 -0.26 1.90
N LYS A 60 3.72 -0.04 0.64
CA LYS A 60 4.64 -0.95 -0.06
C LYS A 60 6.00 -1.03 0.65
N ARG A 61 6.59 0.10 1.05
CA ARG A 61 7.88 0.15 1.77
C ARG A 61 7.83 -0.70 3.04
N LEU A 62 6.76 -0.54 3.82
CA LEU A 62 6.55 -1.22 5.10
C LEU A 62 6.24 -2.72 4.93
N CYS A 63 5.52 -3.09 3.88
CA CYS A 63 5.14 -4.47 3.61
C CYS A 63 6.26 -5.28 2.93
N GLU A 64 7.10 -4.64 2.11
CA GLU A 64 8.14 -5.30 1.30
C GLU A 64 9.07 -6.23 2.10
N PRO A 65 9.57 -5.88 3.30
CA PRO A 65 10.40 -6.77 4.12
C PRO A 65 9.68 -8.06 4.54
N ALA A 66 8.43 -7.97 4.98
CA ALA A 66 7.63 -9.12 5.40
C ALA A 66 7.40 -10.09 4.23
N VAL A 67 7.10 -9.55 3.04
CA VAL A 67 6.93 -10.36 1.82
C VAL A 67 8.25 -11.02 1.38
N LYS A 68 9.41 -10.40 1.63
CA LYS A 68 10.72 -10.98 1.30
C LYS A 68 11.16 -12.07 2.26
N ALA A 69 10.78 -11.96 3.53
CA ALA A 69 11.14 -12.93 4.55
C ALA A 69 10.44 -14.29 4.30
N GLU A 70 9.26 -14.27 3.69
CA GLU A 70 8.53 -15.49 3.36
C GLU A 70 8.89 -15.98 1.95
N SER A 71 9.18 -17.28 1.83
CA SER A 71 9.45 -17.97 0.58
C SER A 71 8.16 -18.23 -0.21
N LEU A 72 7.48 -17.16 -0.62
CA LEU A 72 6.22 -17.25 -1.34
C LEU A 72 6.36 -18.06 -2.62
N VAL A 73 5.40 -18.97 -2.85
CA VAL A 73 5.40 -19.79 -4.07
C VAL A 73 5.38 -18.88 -5.30
N PRO A 74 6.33 -19.04 -6.24
CA PRO A 74 6.32 -18.29 -7.49
C PRO A 74 5.00 -18.52 -8.25
N TYR A 75 4.48 -17.46 -8.86
CA TYR A 75 3.28 -17.49 -9.73
C TYR A 75 1.93 -17.77 -9.05
N CYS A 76 1.88 -18.33 -7.84
CA CYS A 76 0.64 -18.44 -7.05
C CYS A 76 0.18 -17.06 -6.56
N ARG A 77 -1.13 -16.80 -6.47
CA ARG A 77 -1.62 -15.57 -5.81
C ARG A 77 -1.41 -15.66 -4.29
N LEU A 78 -1.37 -14.51 -3.61
CA LEU A 78 -1.18 -14.52 -2.15
C LEU A 78 -2.36 -15.22 -1.45
N GLU A 79 -3.58 -15.07 -1.97
CA GLU A 79 -4.77 -15.72 -1.39
C GLU A 79 -4.74 -17.26 -1.50
N MET A 80 -3.80 -17.82 -2.27
CA MET A 80 -3.60 -19.27 -2.43
C MET A 80 -2.40 -19.79 -1.62
N GLN A 81 -1.76 -18.94 -0.82
CA GLN A 81 -0.72 -19.39 0.11
C GLN A 81 -1.35 -19.95 1.37
N ASP A 82 -0.56 -20.69 2.15
CA ASP A 82 -1.00 -21.17 3.45
C ASP A 82 -1.44 -20.01 4.35
N GLU A 83 -2.55 -20.20 5.05
CA GLU A 83 -3.15 -19.17 5.90
C GLU A 83 -2.15 -18.66 6.96
N GLU A 84 -1.31 -19.55 7.49
CA GLU A 84 -0.24 -19.18 8.41
C GLU A 84 0.79 -18.23 7.78
N VAL A 85 1.17 -18.46 6.52
CA VAL A 85 2.08 -17.57 5.77
C VAL A 85 1.42 -16.20 5.60
N ILE A 86 0.14 -16.18 5.18
CA ILE A 86 -0.63 -14.94 5.01
C ILE A 86 -0.69 -14.16 6.33
N ALA A 87 -1.01 -14.85 7.44
CA ALA A 87 -1.11 -14.25 8.77
C ALA A 87 0.24 -13.70 9.24
N ARG A 88 1.36 -14.41 9.05
CA ARG A 88 2.69 -13.92 9.42
C ARG A 88 3.07 -12.65 8.66
N ILE A 89 2.83 -12.61 7.34
CA ILE A 89 3.09 -11.40 6.54
C ILE A 89 2.23 -10.24 7.02
N TYR A 90 0.93 -10.48 7.20
CA TYR A 90 -0.02 -9.46 7.62
C TYR A 90 0.33 -8.88 9.01
N ASN A 91 0.63 -9.74 9.99
CA ASN A 91 0.98 -9.34 11.35
C ASN A 91 2.31 -8.58 11.38
N THR A 92 3.31 -9.05 10.62
CA THR A 92 4.60 -8.34 10.49
C THR A 92 4.40 -6.98 9.84
N PHE A 93 3.56 -6.89 8.82
CA PHE A 93 3.24 -5.63 8.15
C PHE A 93 2.50 -4.65 9.08
N GLN A 94 1.48 -5.10 9.81
CA GLN A 94 0.82 -4.26 10.81
C GLN A 94 1.78 -3.77 11.91
N SER A 95 2.67 -4.65 12.38
CA SER A 95 3.69 -4.28 13.36
C SER A 95 4.65 -3.22 12.81
N ALA A 96 5.04 -3.35 11.53
CA ALA A 96 5.88 -2.37 10.86
C ALA A 96 5.18 -1.00 10.75
N ILE A 97 3.88 -0.95 10.45
CA ILE A 97 3.13 0.31 10.47
C ILE A 97 3.18 0.94 11.87
N LYS A 98 2.83 0.18 12.91
CA LYS A 98 2.75 0.68 14.31
C LYS A 98 4.08 1.18 14.85
N SER A 99 5.18 0.52 14.47
CA SER A 99 6.52 0.77 15.02
C SER A 99 7.37 1.77 14.22
N ASP A 100 6.98 2.15 13.00
CA ASP A 100 7.76 3.06 12.15
C ASP A 100 7.81 4.48 12.73
N ARG A 101 8.96 4.84 13.30
CA ARG A 101 9.19 6.14 13.96
C ARG A 101 9.44 7.29 12.97
N GLU A 102 9.66 7.02 11.69
CA GLU A 102 9.86 8.05 10.66
C GLU A 102 8.52 8.67 10.22
N LEU A 103 7.41 7.95 10.43
CA LEU A 103 6.09 8.43 10.08
C LEU A 103 5.50 9.33 11.19
N PRO A 104 4.95 10.50 10.83
CA PRO A 104 4.11 11.30 11.73
C PRO A 104 3.00 10.44 12.36
N GLN A 105 2.67 10.70 13.62
CA GLN A 105 1.71 9.88 14.36
C GLN A 105 0.33 9.87 13.68
N GLU A 106 -0.10 11.00 13.16
CA GLU A 106 -1.36 11.19 12.45
C GLU A 106 -1.37 10.37 11.15
N PHE A 107 -0.27 10.40 10.40
CA PHE A 107 -0.16 9.61 9.18
C PHE A 107 -0.20 8.12 9.49
N ARG A 108 0.51 7.69 10.54
CA ARG A 108 0.53 6.31 10.99
C ARG A 108 -0.88 5.82 11.37
N ARG A 109 -1.63 6.63 12.11
CA ARG A 109 -3.04 6.36 12.44
C ARG A 109 -3.86 6.17 11.17
N VAL A 110 -3.73 7.05 10.17
CA VAL A 110 -4.41 6.88 8.88
C VAL A 110 -4.05 5.55 8.22
N LEU A 111 -2.77 5.14 8.22
CA LEU A 111 -2.38 3.84 7.67
C LEU A 111 -3.00 2.67 8.43
N GLU A 112 -3.01 2.72 9.77
CA GLU A 112 -3.64 1.71 10.62
C GLU A 112 -5.15 1.64 10.36
N ASP A 113 -5.81 2.78 10.22
CA ASP A 113 -7.24 2.88 9.96
C ASP A 113 -7.58 2.30 8.58
N LEU A 114 -6.77 2.59 7.54
CA LEU A 114 -6.93 2.00 6.22
C LEU A 114 -6.84 0.47 6.24
N MET A 115 -5.90 -0.07 7.02
CA MET A 115 -5.78 -1.52 7.19
C MET A 115 -6.96 -2.10 7.95
N THR A 116 -7.41 -1.44 9.02
CA THR A 116 -8.54 -1.87 9.85
C THR A 116 -9.85 -1.83 9.07
N SER A 117 -10.09 -0.76 8.31
CA SER A 117 -11.25 -0.63 7.41
C SER A 117 -11.36 -1.78 6.41
N THR A 118 -10.26 -2.45 6.07
CA THR A 118 -10.23 -3.50 5.05
C THR A 118 -9.90 -4.87 5.62
N GLU A 119 -9.91 -5.03 6.95
CA GLU A 119 -9.42 -6.23 7.62
C GLU A 119 -10.27 -7.49 7.37
N GLY A 120 -11.58 -7.33 7.13
CA GLY A 120 -12.52 -8.44 6.96
C GLY A 120 -12.11 -9.41 5.85
N ASP A 121 -11.74 -8.89 4.68
CA ASP A 121 -11.26 -9.66 3.53
C ASP A 121 -9.78 -9.36 3.19
N LYS A 122 -9.14 -8.46 3.96
CA LYS A 122 -7.76 -7.99 3.78
C LYS A 122 -7.48 -7.51 2.35
N TRP A 123 -8.48 -6.94 1.66
CA TRP A 123 -8.36 -6.68 0.22
C TRP A 123 -7.25 -5.68 -0.13
N LEU A 124 -7.05 -4.64 0.69
CA LEU A 124 -5.99 -3.66 0.48
C LEU A 124 -4.61 -4.30 0.68
N PHE A 125 -4.46 -5.14 1.70
CA PHE A 125 -3.25 -5.91 1.94
C PHE A 125 -2.89 -6.81 0.75
N PHE A 126 -3.84 -7.62 0.28
CA PHE A 126 -3.62 -8.50 -0.87
C PHE A 126 -3.22 -7.71 -2.12
N TRP A 127 -3.84 -6.55 -2.33
CA TRP A 127 -3.49 -5.68 -3.44
C TRP A 127 -2.07 -5.12 -3.32
N ILE A 128 -1.65 -4.64 -2.13
CA ILE A 128 -0.28 -4.15 -1.88
C ILE A 128 0.75 -5.24 -2.17
N VAL A 129 0.54 -6.47 -1.68
CA VAL A 129 1.47 -7.58 -1.91
C VAL A 129 1.55 -7.96 -3.39
N ALA A 130 0.41 -7.97 -4.11
CA ALA A 130 0.39 -8.21 -5.55
C ALA A 130 1.26 -7.19 -6.30
N GLN A 131 1.14 -5.90 -5.95
CA GLN A 131 1.95 -4.83 -6.55
C GLN A 131 3.46 -4.97 -6.27
N ILE A 132 3.84 -5.41 -5.06
CA ILE A 132 5.24 -5.70 -4.70
C ILE A 132 5.79 -6.84 -5.56
N ARG A 133 5.02 -7.92 -5.69
CA ARG A 133 5.42 -9.09 -6.49
C ARG A 133 5.52 -8.76 -7.98
N ASP A 134 4.60 -7.96 -8.51
CA ASP A 134 4.65 -7.50 -9.91
C ASP A 134 5.89 -6.64 -10.19
N LYS A 135 6.27 -5.76 -9.25
CA LYS A 135 7.53 -5.01 -9.33
C LYS A 135 8.74 -5.94 -9.42
N TRP A 136 8.78 -7.03 -8.65
CA TRP A 136 9.88 -8.00 -8.71
C TRP A 136 9.87 -8.85 -9.97
N LYS A 137 8.70 -9.28 -10.45
CA LYS A 137 8.57 -9.98 -11.74
C LYS A 137 9.13 -9.14 -12.88
N ARG A 138 8.73 -7.87 -12.97
CA ARG A 138 9.24 -6.94 -14.01
C ARG A 138 10.75 -6.72 -13.92
N ARG A 139 11.33 -6.71 -12.71
CA ARG A 139 12.79 -6.58 -12.52
C ARG A 139 13.54 -7.83 -13.01
N ARG A 140 13.02 -9.03 -12.73
CA ARG A 140 13.59 -10.28 -13.23
C ARG A 140 13.55 -10.34 -14.76
N SER A 141 12.39 -10.09 -15.36
CA SER A 141 12.27 -10.07 -16.83
C SER A 141 13.18 -9.06 -17.52
N LYS A 142 13.42 -7.89 -16.91
CA LYS A 142 14.38 -6.90 -17.45
C LYS A 142 15.82 -7.38 -17.35
N ALA A 143 16.22 -7.98 -16.22
CA ALA A 143 17.55 -8.55 -16.06
C ALA A 143 17.79 -9.66 -17.08
N ASP A 144 16.82 -10.55 -17.29
CA ASP A 144 16.91 -11.65 -18.26
C ASP A 144 17.07 -11.13 -19.70
N MET A 145 16.41 -10.03 -20.07
CA MET A 145 16.62 -9.38 -21.38
C MET A 145 18.01 -8.71 -21.51
N THR A 146 18.57 -8.16 -20.43
CA THR A 146 19.87 -7.46 -20.49
C THR A 146 21.07 -8.41 -20.60
N TYR A 147 20.90 -9.68 -20.24
CA TYR A 147 21.92 -10.72 -20.44
C TYR A 147 21.78 -11.46 -21.79
N GLY A 148 20.75 -11.17 -22.59
CA GLY A 148 20.52 -11.75 -23.91
C GLY A 148 21.10 -10.93 -25.08
N GLU A 149 21.49 -9.67 -24.86
CA GLU A 149 22.13 -8.82 -25.85
C GLU A 149 23.52 -8.42 -25.37
N GLY A 150 24.51 -8.61 -26.25
CA GLY A 150 25.93 -8.56 -25.94
C GLY A 150 26.45 -7.25 -25.35
N ALA A 151 27.61 -7.39 -24.73
CA ALA A 151 28.43 -6.33 -24.18
C ALA A 151 28.60 -5.12 -25.12
N ALA A 152 28.15 -3.93 -24.70
CA ALA A 152 28.76 -2.64 -25.04
C ALA A 152 28.22 -1.51 -24.14
N GLY A 153 29.13 -0.82 -23.44
CA GLY A 153 28.96 0.58 -23.03
C GLY A 153 28.05 0.87 -21.83
N GLN A 154 28.61 0.78 -20.62
CA GLN A 154 28.00 1.34 -19.41
C GLN A 154 27.93 2.87 -19.48
N HIS A 155 26.72 3.42 -19.45
CA HIS A 155 26.46 4.76 -18.93
C HIS A 155 25.53 4.61 -17.73
N VAL A 156 26.03 4.88 -16.52
CA VAL A 156 25.23 4.86 -15.29
C VAL A 156 24.60 6.23 -15.12
N PRO A 157 23.27 6.40 -15.22
CA PRO A 157 22.65 7.61 -14.72
C PRO A 157 22.53 7.49 -13.19
N THR A 158 23.35 8.26 -12.48
CA THR A 158 23.15 8.58 -11.07
C THR A 158 21.88 9.39 -10.93
N ASN A 159 20.74 8.70 -10.87
CA ASN A 159 19.47 9.34 -10.56
C ASN A 159 19.45 9.60 -9.04
N GLY A 160 19.73 10.85 -8.66
CA GLY A 160 19.58 11.34 -7.31
C GLY A 160 18.17 11.06 -6.80
N ARG A 161 18.04 10.04 -5.97
CA ARG A 161 16.83 9.83 -5.16
C ARG A 161 16.77 10.97 -4.16
N ARG A 162 16.04 12.02 -4.50
CA ARG A 162 15.56 12.97 -3.50
C ARG A 162 14.85 12.14 -2.44
N ALA A 163 15.29 12.27 -1.18
CA ALA A 163 14.60 11.66 -0.05
C ALA A 163 13.15 12.13 -0.12
N PHE A 164 12.24 11.16 -0.12
CA PHE A 164 10.82 11.41 -0.15
C PHE A 164 10.45 11.98 1.22
N ASP A 165 10.23 13.29 1.29
CA ASP A 165 9.84 13.95 2.54
C ASP A 165 8.36 13.68 2.81
N ILE A 166 8.11 12.96 3.90
CA ILE A 166 6.78 12.48 4.28
C ILE A 166 5.95 13.63 4.87
N THR A 167 6.60 14.72 5.30
CA THR A 167 5.93 15.89 5.89
C THR A 167 5.06 16.66 4.88
N ASP A 168 5.42 16.64 3.59
CA ASP A 168 4.65 17.26 2.48
C ASP A 168 3.32 16.54 2.15
N LEU A 169 3.01 15.42 2.81
CA LEU A 169 1.81 14.63 2.54
C LEU A 169 0.59 14.99 3.39
N LEU A 170 0.81 15.65 4.52
CA LEU A 170 -0.24 15.96 5.49
C LEU A 170 -0.60 17.45 5.57
N ASN A 171 0.24 18.34 5.05
CA ASN A 171 -0.06 19.76 4.93
C ASN A 171 0.55 20.33 3.64
N PRO A 172 -0.17 20.32 2.51
CA PRO A 172 0.14 21.25 1.45
C PRO A 172 -0.46 22.60 1.85
N GLU A 173 0.40 23.61 2.03
CA GLU A 173 -0.03 25.03 2.03
C GLU A 173 -0.98 25.31 0.84
#